data_AF-A0A5C5CBZ4-F1
#
_entry.id   AF-A0A5C5CBZ4-F1
#
_cell.length_a   1.000
_cell.length_b   1.000
_cell.length_c   1.000
_cell.angle_alpha   90.00
_cell.angle_beta   90.00
_cell.angle_gamma   90.00
#
_symmetry.space_group_name_H-M   'P 1'
#
loop_
_entity.id
_entity.type
_entity.pdbx_description
1 polymer ?
#
loop_
_entity_poly.entity_id
_entity_poly.type
_entity_poly.pdbx_seq_one_letter_code
_entity_poly.pdbx_strand_id
1 'polypeptide(L)'
;MNSKRVDLPQAGASIEVALGQTILEAALASGIAYPHGCRSGRCGSCKSRLNSGEVDLREHSRFALSVEEKAEGLILACRAIPKTDATVTWLGGADELADHPRRRLQCSVVGIEDVTHDIKIVRVRPKDGRPASFTAGQFARVTFPATPTRDYSMANPPGADELEFHIRRVPDGVASNLIHSVLDLGDPVMVEGPFGSSFLREKHAGPILCVAGGSGLAPIKSIVETALARGMRQPIHVYFGVRTENDLYLVDHFEGLASIHGNLAFTPVLSDQASGTALRTGYVDAVVAKDLPDLDGWKAYIAGPPPMVEAVMVVATNRRLRVEDMHADVFFTPDEPLASAAAG
;
A
#
# COMPACT_ATOMS: atom_id res chain seq x y z
N MET A 1 -35.70 11.84 -3.33
CA MET A 1 -34.28 12.00 -2.99
C MET A 1 -33.84 10.70 -2.37
N ASN A 2 -32.97 9.93 -3.03
CA ASN A 2 -32.63 8.56 -2.62
C ASN A 2 -31.18 8.49 -2.12
N SER A 3 -30.85 9.37 -1.18
CA SER A 3 -29.60 9.35 -0.42
C SER A 3 -29.87 8.88 1.01
N LYS A 4 -28.82 8.41 1.68
CA LYS A 4 -28.84 8.05 3.10
C LYS A 4 -27.89 8.96 3.85
N ARG A 5 -28.34 9.45 5.00
CA ARG A 5 -27.49 10.27 5.87
C ARG A 5 -26.60 9.35 6.68
N VAL A 6 -25.29 9.60 6.64
CA VAL A 6 -24.32 8.88 7.48
C VAL A 6 -23.62 9.86 8.40
N ASP A 7 -23.77 9.65 9.70
CA ASP A 7 -23.11 10.44 10.73
C ASP A 7 -21.71 9.85 11.03
N LEU A 8 -20.72 10.73 11.05
CA LEU A 8 -19.30 10.42 11.31
C LEU A 8 -18.83 11.19 12.55
N PRO A 9 -19.07 10.67 13.78
CA PRO A 9 -18.80 11.40 15.02
C PRO A 9 -17.35 11.88 15.14
N GLN A 10 -16.39 11.09 14.67
CA GLN A 10 -14.96 11.44 14.72
C GLN A 10 -14.58 12.61 13.79
N ALA A 11 -15.36 12.87 12.75
CA ALA A 11 -15.20 14.06 11.91
C ALA A 11 -16.05 15.24 12.40
N GLY A 12 -16.92 15.05 13.40
CA GLY A 12 -17.93 16.03 13.79
C GLY A 12 -18.87 16.42 12.64
N ALA A 13 -19.11 15.51 11.69
CA ALA A 13 -19.80 15.80 10.44
C ALA A 13 -20.79 14.70 10.04
N SER A 14 -21.75 15.07 9.18
CA SER A 14 -22.69 14.15 8.52
C SER A 14 -22.50 14.26 7.00
N ILE A 15 -22.61 13.14 6.30
CA ILE A 15 -22.52 13.08 4.83
C ILE A 15 -23.79 12.49 4.23
N GLU A 16 -24.10 12.93 3.01
CA GLU A 16 -25.15 12.34 2.18
C GLU A 16 -24.51 11.29 1.25
N VAL A 17 -24.93 10.04 1.37
CA VAL A 17 -24.45 8.93 0.55
C VAL A 17 -25.49 8.61 -0.52
N ALA A 18 -25.13 8.78 -1.79
CA ALA A 18 -26.03 8.48 -2.89
C ALA A 18 -26.30 6.97 -3.03
N LEU A 19 -27.42 6.59 -3.64
CA LEU A 19 -27.74 5.18 -3.89
C LEU A 19 -26.60 4.47 -4.65
N GLY A 20 -26.14 3.34 -4.09
CA GLY A 20 -25.06 2.55 -4.67
C GLY A 20 -23.65 3.07 -4.39
N GLN A 21 -23.50 4.27 -3.82
CA GLN A 21 -22.22 4.84 -3.39
C GLN A 21 -21.80 4.24 -2.05
N THR A 22 -20.49 4.07 -1.87
CA THR A 22 -19.94 3.60 -0.59
C THR A 22 -19.73 4.76 0.39
N ILE A 23 -19.71 4.44 1.69
CA ILE A 23 -19.45 5.43 2.75
C ILE A 23 -18.12 6.14 2.53
N LEU A 24 -17.07 5.41 2.14
CA LEU A 24 -15.76 6.01 1.86
C LEU A 24 -15.80 6.99 0.68
N GLU A 25 -16.46 6.62 -0.42
CA GLU A 25 -16.57 7.50 -1.60
C GLU A 25 -17.27 8.81 -1.25
N ALA A 26 -18.37 8.74 -0.50
CA ALA A 26 -19.11 9.92 -0.06
C ALA A 26 -18.28 10.78 0.92
N ALA A 27 -17.63 10.17 1.91
CA ALA A 27 -16.78 10.89 2.85
C ALA A 27 -15.67 11.67 2.15
N LEU A 28 -14.94 11.02 1.23
CA LEU A 28 -13.86 11.65 0.48
C LEU A 28 -14.36 12.75 -0.46
N ALA A 29 -15.53 12.57 -1.09
CA ALA A 29 -16.15 13.58 -1.95
C ALA A 29 -16.59 14.83 -1.15
N SER A 30 -16.98 14.64 0.11
CA SER A 30 -17.29 15.73 1.05
C SER A 30 -16.05 16.34 1.72
N GLY A 31 -14.84 15.96 1.32
CA GLY A 31 -13.59 16.48 1.87
C GLY A 31 -13.22 15.91 3.25
N ILE A 32 -13.94 14.91 3.74
CA ILE A 32 -13.63 14.26 5.02
C ILE A 32 -12.48 13.28 4.83
N ALA A 33 -11.42 13.46 5.62
CA ALA A 33 -10.34 12.50 5.70
C ALA A 33 -10.84 11.22 6.40
N TYR A 34 -10.93 10.13 5.64
CA TYR A 34 -11.34 8.82 6.13
C TYR A 34 -10.19 7.82 5.97
N PRO A 35 -9.87 6.98 6.97
CA PRO A 35 -8.83 5.96 6.85
C PRO A 35 -9.08 5.01 5.67
N HIS A 36 -8.12 4.89 4.73
CA HIS A 36 -8.21 3.96 3.61
C HIS A 36 -6.84 3.66 2.98
N GLY A 37 -6.79 2.58 2.19
CA GLY A 37 -5.65 2.17 1.36
C GLY A 37 -6.13 1.75 -0.03
N CYS A 38 -6.37 0.44 -0.21
CA CYS A 38 -6.67 -0.17 -1.52
C CYS A 38 -8.04 0.17 -2.16
N ARG A 39 -9.03 0.62 -1.37
CA ARG A 39 -10.43 0.85 -1.78
C ARG A 39 -11.18 -0.34 -2.42
N SER A 40 -10.55 -1.51 -2.47
CA SER A 40 -11.09 -2.74 -3.07
C SER A 40 -11.53 -3.78 -2.03
N GLY A 41 -11.48 -3.45 -0.74
CA GLY A 41 -11.87 -4.36 0.34
C GLY A 41 -10.82 -5.42 0.66
N ARG A 42 -9.54 -5.12 0.43
CA ARG A 42 -8.41 -6.06 0.66
C ARG A 42 -7.49 -5.70 1.82
N CYS A 43 -7.25 -4.42 2.08
CA CYS A 43 -6.25 -3.97 3.06
C CYS A 43 -6.78 -3.76 4.49
N GLY A 44 -8.09 -3.77 4.71
CA GLY A 44 -8.68 -3.56 6.04
C GLY A 44 -8.61 -2.11 6.58
N SER A 45 -7.82 -1.20 6.00
CA SER A 45 -7.58 0.14 6.57
C SER A 45 -8.81 1.05 6.73
N CYS A 46 -9.92 0.73 6.06
CA CYS A 46 -11.19 1.46 6.20
C CYS A 46 -12.18 0.79 7.15
N LYS A 47 -11.70 -0.17 7.96
CA LYS A 47 -12.51 -0.93 8.91
C LYS A 47 -13.10 0.01 9.94
N SER A 48 -14.39 -0.14 10.15
CA SER A 48 -15.20 0.78 10.95
C SER A 48 -16.28 0.01 11.68
N ARG A 49 -16.70 0.50 12.84
CA ARG A 49 -17.85 0.01 13.57
C ARG A 49 -19.11 0.69 13.04
N LEU A 50 -20.12 -0.11 12.71
CA LEU A 50 -21.47 0.35 12.43
C LEU A 50 -22.20 0.52 13.77
N ASN A 51 -22.32 1.75 14.25
CA ASN A 51 -22.95 2.06 15.55
C ASN A 51 -24.49 1.99 15.45
N SER A 52 -25.04 2.34 14.29
CA SER A 52 -26.48 2.29 14.01
C SER A 52 -26.72 2.20 12.50
N GLY A 53 -27.91 1.73 12.12
CA GLY A 53 -28.31 1.58 10.72
C GLY A 53 -27.92 0.23 10.11
N GLU A 54 -28.12 0.12 8.80
CA GLU A 54 -27.88 -1.09 8.02
C GLU A 54 -27.08 -0.76 6.75
N VAL A 55 -26.16 -1.65 6.37
CA VAL A 55 -25.36 -1.51 5.14
C VAL A 55 -25.35 -2.82 4.34
N ASP A 56 -25.31 -2.70 3.01
CA ASP A 56 -24.84 -3.78 2.14
C ASP A 56 -23.33 -3.69 1.97
N LEU A 57 -22.64 -4.81 2.17
CA LEU A 57 -21.21 -4.92 1.90
C LEU A 57 -20.99 -5.55 0.53
N ARG A 58 -20.33 -4.82 -0.36
CA ARG A 58 -19.78 -5.39 -1.60
C ARG A 58 -18.72 -6.47 -1.27
N GLU A 59 -18.38 -7.29 -2.26
CA GLU A 59 -17.37 -8.36 -2.14
C GLU A 59 -16.04 -7.85 -1.56
N HIS A 60 -15.45 -8.59 -0.63
CA HIS A 60 -14.23 -8.21 0.07
C HIS A 60 -13.46 -9.43 0.53
N SER A 61 -12.18 -9.23 0.82
CA SER A 61 -11.33 -10.27 1.39
C SER A 61 -11.72 -10.54 2.85
N ARG A 62 -11.75 -11.81 3.25
CA ARG A 62 -11.95 -12.22 4.66
C ARG A 62 -10.82 -11.73 5.57
N PHE A 63 -9.65 -11.41 5.01
CA PHE A 63 -8.55 -10.78 5.75
C PHE A 63 -8.82 -9.32 6.08
N ALA A 64 -9.51 -8.62 5.18
CA ALA A 64 -9.88 -7.24 5.40
C ALA A 64 -11.02 -7.12 6.42
N LEU A 65 -11.97 -8.07 6.43
CA LEU A 65 -13.07 -8.16 7.37
C LEU A 65 -13.47 -9.62 7.57
N SER A 66 -13.23 -10.16 8.76
CA SER A 66 -13.55 -11.57 9.07
C SER A 66 -15.06 -11.78 9.26
N VAL A 67 -15.50 -13.04 9.31
CA VAL A 67 -16.90 -13.38 9.56
C VAL A 67 -17.31 -12.97 10.98
N GLU A 68 -16.41 -13.15 11.94
CA GLU A 68 -16.56 -12.80 13.34
C GLU A 68 -16.63 -11.28 13.52
N GLU A 69 -15.70 -10.54 12.91
CA GLU A 69 -15.71 -9.08 12.92
C GLU A 69 -16.99 -8.50 12.32
N LYS A 70 -17.47 -9.09 11.21
CA LYS A 70 -18.74 -8.70 10.60
C LYS A 70 -19.92 -8.98 11.52
N ALA A 71 -19.91 -10.12 12.23
CA ALA A 71 -20.94 -10.46 13.23
C ALA A 71 -20.92 -9.51 14.44
N GLU A 72 -19.76 -8.94 14.77
CA GLU A 72 -19.57 -7.91 15.81
C GLU A 72 -19.93 -6.48 15.33
N GLY A 73 -20.51 -6.34 14.14
CA GLY A 73 -20.96 -5.06 13.59
C GLY A 73 -19.83 -4.23 12.97
N LEU A 74 -18.71 -4.84 12.59
CA LEU A 74 -17.67 -4.18 11.81
C LEU A 74 -17.98 -4.22 10.30
N ILE A 75 -17.57 -3.15 9.62
CA ILE A 75 -17.77 -2.93 8.19
C ILE A 75 -16.48 -2.41 7.56
N LEU A 76 -16.38 -2.48 6.23
CA LEU A 76 -15.35 -1.78 5.47
C LEU A 76 -16.00 -0.58 4.78
N ALA A 77 -15.66 0.65 5.15
CA ALA A 77 -16.28 1.85 4.58
C ALA A 77 -16.12 1.93 3.05
N CYS A 78 -15.05 1.35 2.48
CA CYS A 78 -14.85 1.26 1.02
C CYS A 78 -15.76 0.26 0.31
N ARG A 79 -16.46 -0.61 1.05
CA ARG A 79 -17.37 -1.64 0.52
C ARG A 79 -18.80 -1.50 1.05
N ALA A 80 -19.02 -0.68 2.07
CA ALA A 80 -20.30 -0.50 2.72
C ALA A 80 -21.16 0.54 1.98
N ILE A 81 -22.34 0.12 1.54
CA ILE A 81 -23.39 0.96 0.95
C ILE A 81 -24.54 1.04 1.97
N PRO A 82 -24.90 2.22 2.48
CA PRO A 82 -25.98 2.34 3.47
C PRO A 82 -27.35 2.03 2.88
N LYS A 83 -28.14 1.21 3.60
CA LYS A 83 -29.57 0.96 3.32
C LYS A 83 -30.48 1.92 4.06
N THR A 84 -30.08 2.28 5.27
CA THR A 84 -30.76 3.23 6.15
C THR A 84 -29.79 4.34 6.52
N ASP A 85 -30.29 5.37 7.19
CA ASP A 85 -29.41 6.33 7.83
C ASP A 85 -28.58 5.59 8.89
N ALA A 86 -27.30 5.92 8.99
CA ALA A 86 -26.34 5.14 9.76
C ALA A 86 -25.38 6.03 10.53
N THR A 87 -24.82 5.51 11.61
CA THR A 87 -23.70 6.13 12.32
C THR A 87 -22.51 5.19 12.26
N VAL A 88 -21.36 5.69 11.84
CA VAL A 88 -20.15 4.88 11.66
C VAL A 88 -18.96 5.53 12.36
N THR A 89 -18.20 4.70 13.08
CA THR A 89 -16.96 5.10 13.74
C THR A 89 -15.80 4.27 13.16
N TRP A 90 -14.83 4.88 12.48
CA TRP A 90 -13.67 4.13 11.97
C TRP A 90 -12.75 3.64 13.10
N LEU A 91 -12.10 2.50 12.88
CA LEU A 91 -11.13 1.93 13.83
C LEU A 91 -9.75 2.56 13.62
N GLY A 92 -9.02 2.78 14.71
CA GLY A 92 -7.71 3.47 14.74
C GLY A 92 -7.76 4.83 15.44
N GLY A 93 -6.73 5.14 16.24
CA GLY A 93 -6.62 6.40 16.99
C GLY A 93 -6.18 7.57 16.12
N ALA A 94 -6.46 8.81 16.56
CA ALA A 94 -6.03 10.03 15.87
C ALA A 94 -4.49 10.13 15.72
N ASP A 95 -3.74 9.50 16.63
CA ASP A 95 -2.26 9.44 16.62
C ASP A 95 -1.67 8.59 15.50
N GLU A 96 -2.50 7.90 14.71
CA GLU A 96 -2.10 7.03 13.60
C GLU A 96 -2.49 7.56 12.22
N LEU A 97 -2.84 8.85 12.13
CA LEU A 97 -3.13 9.51 10.86
C LEU A 97 -1.94 10.34 10.42
N ALA A 98 -1.39 10.03 9.25
CA ALA A 98 -0.45 10.90 8.56
C ALA A 98 -1.21 12.15 8.09
N ASP A 99 -1.09 13.24 8.85
CA ASP A 99 -1.77 14.50 8.56
C ASP A 99 -0.94 15.38 7.63
N HIS A 100 -1.01 15.09 6.33
CA HIS A 100 -0.39 15.90 5.29
C HIS A 100 -1.48 16.53 4.42
N PRO A 101 -1.39 17.84 4.12
CA PRO A 101 -2.35 18.49 3.24
C PRO A 101 -2.25 17.88 1.84
N ARG A 102 -3.39 17.47 1.29
CA ARG A 102 -3.44 16.98 -0.08
C ARG A 102 -3.19 18.13 -1.04
N ARG A 103 -2.23 17.95 -1.94
CA ARG A 103 -1.86 18.94 -2.96
C ARG A 103 -1.91 18.31 -4.33
N ARG A 104 -2.30 19.12 -5.31
CA ARG A 104 -2.15 18.81 -6.74
C ARG A 104 -0.91 19.55 -7.24
N LEU A 105 0.11 18.78 -7.61
CA LEU A 105 1.40 19.25 -8.05
C LEU A 105 1.52 19.10 -9.56
N GLN A 106 1.96 20.16 -10.23
CA GLN A 106 2.44 20.08 -11.59
C GLN A 106 3.92 19.70 -11.53
N CYS A 107 4.27 18.57 -12.12
CA CYS A 107 5.62 18.04 -12.15
C CYS A 107 6.12 17.91 -13.60
N SER A 108 7.42 17.66 -13.74
CA SER A 108 8.02 17.19 -14.99
C SER A 108 8.84 15.93 -14.73
N VAL A 109 8.89 15.02 -15.70
CA VAL A 109 9.79 13.86 -15.64
C VAL A 109 11.24 14.35 -15.68
N VAL A 110 12.06 13.88 -14.74
CA VAL A 110 13.48 14.23 -14.62
C VAL A 110 14.41 13.02 -14.65
N GLY A 111 13.85 11.80 -14.53
CA GLY A 111 14.61 10.57 -14.66
C GLY A 111 13.72 9.41 -15.09
N ILE A 112 14.25 8.56 -15.96
CA ILE A 112 13.62 7.33 -16.43
C ILE A 112 14.70 6.25 -16.47
N GLU A 113 14.45 5.11 -15.85
CA GLU A 113 15.39 4.00 -15.79
C GLU A 113 14.64 2.67 -15.91
N ASP A 114 15.00 1.85 -16.90
CA ASP A 114 14.53 0.45 -17.00
C ASP A 114 15.37 -0.40 -16.05
N VAL A 115 14.75 -0.90 -14.97
CA VAL A 115 15.45 -1.64 -13.91
C VAL A 115 15.20 -3.14 -13.95
N THR A 116 14.15 -3.58 -14.65
CA THR A 116 13.91 -4.97 -15.04
C THR A 116 13.34 -4.99 -16.46
N HIS A 117 13.00 -6.18 -16.96
CA HIS A 117 12.29 -6.34 -18.22
C HIS A 117 10.87 -5.73 -18.23
N ASP A 118 10.28 -5.48 -17.06
CA ASP A 118 8.90 -4.98 -16.92
C ASP A 118 8.72 -3.89 -15.85
N ILE A 119 9.76 -3.40 -15.18
CA ILE A 119 9.69 -2.31 -14.20
C ILE A 119 10.58 -1.15 -14.63
N LYS A 120 9.99 0.05 -14.61
CA LYS A 120 10.66 1.32 -14.88
C LYS A 120 10.61 2.19 -13.62
N ILE A 121 11.75 2.72 -13.20
CA ILE A 121 11.81 3.78 -12.20
C ILE A 121 11.61 5.11 -12.92
N VAL A 122 10.60 5.87 -12.49
CA VAL A 122 10.29 7.20 -13.01
C VAL A 122 10.42 8.21 -11.89
N ARG A 123 11.28 9.22 -12.10
CA ARG A 123 11.49 10.34 -11.19
C ARG A 123 10.85 11.59 -11.76
N VAL A 124 10.08 12.30 -10.94
CA VAL A 124 9.42 13.55 -11.31
C VAL A 124 9.73 14.64 -10.30
N ARG A 125 9.85 15.88 -10.76
CA ARG A 125 10.13 17.04 -9.90
C ARG A 125 8.97 18.03 -9.91
N PRO A 126 8.47 18.49 -8.75
CA PRO A 126 7.49 19.58 -8.68
C PRO A 126 8.03 20.87 -9.31
N LYS A 127 7.24 21.49 -10.20
CA LYS A 127 7.63 22.73 -10.91
C LYS A 127 7.71 23.95 -9.99
N ASP A 128 7.01 23.92 -8.85
CA ASP A 128 7.07 24.99 -7.85
C ASP A 128 8.28 24.87 -6.91
N GLY A 129 9.15 23.87 -7.13
CA GLY A 129 10.39 23.64 -6.37
C GLY A 129 10.15 23.22 -4.91
N ARG A 130 8.91 22.99 -4.50
CA ARG A 130 8.59 22.59 -3.12
C ARG A 130 8.44 21.07 -3.06
N PRO A 131 9.22 20.36 -2.21
CA PRO A 131 9.05 18.94 -1.96
C PRO A 131 7.60 18.58 -1.61
N ALA A 132 7.16 17.39 -2.02
CA ALA A 132 5.87 16.88 -1.59
C ALA A 132 5.90 16.51 -0.11
N SER A 133 4.85 16.87 0.63
CA SER A 133 4.67 16.46 2.02
C SER A 133 3.94 15.13 2.05
N PHE A 134 4.56 14.08 2.60
CA PHE A 134 3.98 12.75 2.77
C PHE A 134 4.71 11.98 3.86
N THR A 135 4.17 10.82 4.24
CA THR A 135 4.83 9.86 5.15
C THR A 135 5.28 8.64 4.36
N ALA A 136 6.47 8.12 4.67
CA ALA A 136 7.07 6.99 3.97
C ALA A 136 6.12 5.77 3.92
N GLY A 137 5.85 5.25 2.71
CA GLY A 137 4.86 4.20 2.44
C GLY A 137 3.55 4.69 1.82
N GLN A 138 3.26 6.00 1.87
CA GLN A 138 2.10 6.57 1.18
C GLN A 138 2.24 6.53 -0.35
N PHE A 139 1.10 6.71 -1.02
CA PHE A 139 1.02 6.77 -2.48
C PHE A 139 0.42 8.08 -2.99
N ALA A 140 0.56 8.32 -4.28
CA ALA A 140 -0.03 9.43 -4.99
C ALA A 140 -0.79 8.95 -6.23
N ARG A 141 -1.79 9.72 -6.62
CA ARG A 141 -2.43 9.62 -7.93
C ARG A 141 -1.57 10.35 -8.94
N VAL A 142 -1.15 9.65 -9.98
CA VAL A 142 -0.27 10.19 -11.01
C VAL A 142 -0.96 10.09 -12.37
N THR A 143 -0.91 11.18 -13.12
CA THR A 143 -1.39 11.26 -14.50
C THR A 143 -0.22 11.67 -15.39
N PHE A 144 0.24 10.72 -16.21
CA PHE A 144 1.22 10.96 -17.28
C PHE A 144 0.49 11.37 -18.58
N PRO A 145 1.20 11.95 -19.57
CA PRO A 145 0.60 12.36 -20.84
C PRO A 145 -0.16 11.22 -21.52
N ALA A 146 -1.37 11.50 -21.99
CA ALA A 146 -2.25 10.53 -22.66
C ALA A 146 -2.58 9.25 -21.86
N THR A 147 -2.31 9.22 -20.55
CA THR A 147 -2.63 8.08 -19.68
C THR A 147 -3.82 8.38 -18.77
N PRO A 148 -4.64 7.36 -18.42
CA PRO A 148 -5.57 7.51 -17.32
C PRO A 148 -4.81 7.58 -15.97
N THR A 149 -5.34 8.32 -15.01
CA THR A 149 -4.76 8.43 -13.66
C THR A 149 -4.65 7.07 -12.98
N ARG A 150 -3.51 6.82 -12.32
CA ARG A 150 -3.27 5.60 -11.53
C ARG A 150 -2.61 5.94 -10.20
N ASP A 151 -2.77 5.05 -9.24
CA ASP A 151 -2.14 5.14 -7.93
C ASP A 151 -0.75 4.51 -8.01
N TYR A 152 0.29 5.24 -7.60
CA TYR A 152 1.66 4.74 -7.47
C TYR A 152 2.25 5.16 -6.13
N SER A 153 2.83 4.21 -5.41
CA SER A 153 3.48 4.44 -4.13
C SER A 153 4.79 5.21 -4.32
N MET A 154 5.04 6.21 -3.47
CA MET A 154 6.29 6.97 -3.51
C MET A 154 7.44 6.12 -2.96
N ALA A 155 8.51 5.97 -3.73
CA ALA A 155 9.69 5.18 -3.38
C ALA A 155 10.80 5.99 -2.71
N ASN A 156 10.79 7.31 -2.87
CA ASN A 156 11.75 8.21 -2.24
C ASN A 156 11.41 8.45 -0.75
N PRO A 157 12.39 8.85 0.08
CA PRO A 157 12.13 9.35 1.42
C PRO A 157 11.34 10.67 1.39
N PRO A 158 10.49 10.95 2.40
CA PRO A 158 9.87 12.25 2.58
C PRO A 158 10.88 13.40 2.65
N GLY A 159 10.56 14.51 1.99
CA GLY A 159 11.42 15.69 1.95
C GLY A 159 12.44 15.72 0.82
N ALA A 160 12.54 14.67 0.00
CA ALA A 160 13.33 14.71 -1.23
C ALA A 160 12.75 15.68 -2.27
N ASP A 161 13.62 16.26 -3.09
CA ASP A 161 13.23 17.20 -4.17
C ASP A 161 12.46 16.52 -5.32
N GLU A 162 12.61 15.21 -5.45
CA GLU A 162 11.99 14.40 -6.49
C GLU A 162 11.07 13.34 -5.87
N LEU A 163 10.00 13.04 -6.60
CA LEU A 163 9.16 11.88 -6.34
C LEU A 163 9.59 10.74 -7.25
N GLU A 164 9.79 9.56 -6.67
CA GLU A 164 10.23 8.35 -7.35
C GLU A 164 9.09 7.31 -7.36
N PHE A 165 8.81 6.70 -8.51
CA PHE A 165 7.77 5.68 -8.67
C PHE A 165 8.33 4.47 -9.40
N HIS A 166 8.05 3.25 -8.91
CA HIS A 166 8.39 2.01 -9.61
C HIS A 166 7.16 1.49 -10.36
N ILE A 167 7.18 1.60 -11.69
CA ILE A 167 6.02 1.35 -12.54
C ILE A 167 6.21 0.05 -13.28
N ARG A 168 5.45 -0.97 -12.88
CA ARG A 168 5.39 -2.25 -13.57
C ARG A 168 4.54 -2.15 -14.84
N ARG A 169 5.00 -2.77 -15.92
CA ARG A 169 4.25 -2.99 -17.15
C ARG A 169 3.21 -4.07 -16.92
N VAL A 170 1.94 -3.67 -16.91
CA VAL A 170 0.82 -4.60 -16.84
C VAL A 170 0.42 -5.00 -18.27
N PRO A 171 0.29 -6.30 -18.59
CA PRO A 171 -0.28 -6.77 -19.85
C PRO A 171 -1.61 -6.08 -20.13
N ASP A 172 -1.80 -5.58 -21.35
CA ASP A 172 -3.00 -4.85 -21.79
C ASP A 172 -3.34 -3.55 -21.02
N GLY A 173 -2.53 -3.18 -20.02
CA GLY A 173 -2.72 -1.97 -19.22
C GLY A 173 -2.38 -0.69 -19.99
N VAL A 174 -3.37 0.16 -20.25
CA VAL A 174 -3.21 1.40 -21.04
C VAL A 174 -2.11 2.32 -20.49
N ALA A 175 -2.18 2.66 -19.19
CA ALA A 175 -1.24 3.61 -18.59
C ALA A 175 0.19 3.07 -18.58
N SER A 176 0.39 1.85 -18.05
CA SER A 176 1.73 1.29 -17.93
C SER A 176 2.39 1.03 -19.29
N ASN A 177 1.62 0.62 -20.31
CA ASN A 177 2.18 0.43 -21.66
C ASN A 177 2.61 1.76 -22.29
N LEU A 178 1.83 2.84 -22.14
CA LEU A 178 2.22 4.16 -22.63
C LEU A 178 3.46 4.68 -21.90
N ILE A 179 3.50 4.57 -20.57
CA ILE A 179 4.66 4.98 -19.75
C ILE A 179 5.94 4.24 -20.20
N HIS A 180 5.83 2.94 -20.47
CA HIS A 180 6.96 2.13 -20.92
C HIS A 180 7.38 2.39 -22.36
N SER A 181 6.48 2.89 -23.21
CA SER A 181 6.73 2.98 -24.66
C SER A 181 7.06 4.39 -25.16
N VAL A 182 6.49 5.43 -24.55
CA VAL A 182 6.52 6.81 -25.11
C VAL A 182 6.85 7.90 -24.11
N LEU A 183 7.02 7.59 -22.82
CA LEU A 183 7.37 8.62 -21.82
C LEU A 183 8.80 9.12 -22.03
N ASP A 184 8.98 10.44 -22.00
CA ASP A 184 10.29 11.08 -22.19
C ASP A 184 10.61 12.10 -21.08
N LEU A 185 11.88 12.47 -20.97
CA LEU A 185 12.34 13.52 -20.06
C LEU A 185 11.66 14.86 -20.39
N GLY A 186 11.26 15.57 -19.34
CA GLY A 186 10.55 16.85 -19.46
C GLY A 186 9.03 16.71 -19.60
N ASP A 187 8.50 15.51 -19.83
CA ASP A 187 7.06 15.30 -19.97
C ASP A 187 6.29 15.82 -18.74
N PRO A 188 5.14 16.49 -18.94
CA PRO A 188 4.34 17.01 -17.84
C PRO A 188 3.64 15.87 -17.10
N VAL A 189 3.73 15.89 -15.77
CA VAL A 189 3.07 14.90 -14.91
C VAL A 189 2.23 15.61 -13.86
N MET A 190 0.99 15.20 -13.69
CA MET A 190 0.16 15.65 -12.57
C MET A 190 0.26 14.64 -11.43
N VAL A 191 0.60 15.13 -10.24
CA VAL A 191 0.63 14.32 -9.01
C VAL A 191 -0.37 14.88 -8.03
N GLU A 192 -1.26 14.05 -7.50
CA GLU A 192 -2.20 14.38 -6.43
C GLU A 192 -1.95 13.46 -5.25
N GLY A 193 -1.81 14.01 -4.04
CA GLY A 193 -1.57 13.21 -2.85
C GLY A 193 -1.16 14.06 -1.64
N PRO A 194 -0.79 13.41 -0.52
CA PRO A 194 -0.64 11.97 -0.39
C PRO A 194 -1.92 11.23 -0.03
N PHE A 195 -1.92 9.92 -0.28
CA PHE A 195 -2.95 8.97 0.10
C PHE A 195 -2.34 7.73 0.76
N GLY A 196 -3.19 6.91 1.37
CA GLY A 196 -2.78 5.65 1.99
C GLY A 196 -2.49 5.77 3.49
N SER A 197 -2.67 4.64 4.15
CA SER A 197 -2.56 4.44 5.61
C SER A 197 -1.48 3.42 5.98
N SER A 198 -0.93 2.72 4.98
CA SER A 198 0.24 1.86 5.12
C SER A 198 1.49 2.74 5.05
N PHE A 199 1.95 3.21 6.20
CA PHE A 199 3.09 4.12 6.29
C PHE A 199 3.87 3.88 7.58
N LEU A 200 5.15 4.24 7.59
CA LEU A 200 6.05 4.04 8.72
C LEU A 200 5.50 4.65 10.02
N ARG A 201 5.31 3.82 11.04
CA ARG A 201 5.00 4.23 12.41
C ARG A 201 6.29 4.58 13.15
N GLU A 202 6.75 5.84 13.03
CA GLU A 202 8.05 6.30 13.55
C GLU A 202 8.23 6.14 15.08
N LYS A 203 7.13 6.13 15.85
CA LYS A 203 7.16 5.94 17.31
C LYS A 203 7.33 4.47 17.74
N HIS A 204 7.25 3.52 16.79
CA HIS A 204 7.40 2.10 17.09
C HIS A 204 8.85 1.77 17.45
N ALA A 205 9.05 1.04 18.53
CA ALA A 205 10.37 0.62 19.02
C ALA A 205 10.62 -0.90 18.91
N GLY A 206 9.61 -1.68 18.50
CA GLY A 206 9.75 -3.11 18.24
C GLY A 206 10.31 -3.38 16.83
N PRO A 207 10.59 -4.66 16.49
CA PRO A 207 11.11 -5.02 15.18
C PRO A 207 10.12 -4.73 14.05
N ILE A 208 10.66 -4.59 12.83
CA ILE A 208 9.92 -4.29 11.61
C ILE A 208 10.11 -5.41 10.59
N LEU A 209 8.99 -5.90 10.07
CA LEU A 209 8.94 -6.81 8.93
C LEU A 209 8.48 -6.04 7.68
N CYS A 210 9.30 -6.02 6.64
CA CYS A 210 8.97 -5.48 5.33
C CYS A 210 8.91 -6.63 4.32
N VAL A 211 7.80 -6.77 3.60
CA VAL A 211 7.68 -7.77 2.54
C VAL A 211 7.20 -7.09 1.25
N ALA A 212 7.98 -7.25 0.19
CA ALA A 212 7.72 -6.69 -1.12
C ALA A 212 7.55 -7.79 -2.17
N GLY A 213 6.62 -7.59 -3.12
CA GLY A 213 6.57 -8.35 -4.37
C GLY A 213 6.57 -7.45 -5.59
N GLY A 214 7.50 -7.68 -6.53
CA GLY A 214 7.65 -6.89 -7.77
C GLY A 214 7.81 -5.37 -7.50
N SER A 215 6.94 -4.55 -8.09
CA SER A 215 6.95 -3.09 -7.85
C SER A 215 6.58 -2.68 -6.42
N GLY A 216 6.09 -3.62 -5.59
CA GLY A 216 5.85 -3.40 -4.16
C GLY A 216 7.11 -3.04 -3.37
N LEU A 217 8.31 -3.15 -3.96
CA LEU A 217 9.55 -2.65 -3.35
C LEU A 217 9.56 -1.11 -3.25
N ALA A 218 8.77 -0.38 -4.06
CA ALA A 218 8.68 1.09 -3.98
C ALA A 218 8.35 1.61 -2.57
N PRO A 219 7.16 1.34 -1.99
CA PRO A 219 6.84 1.84 -0.66
C PRO A 219 7.78 1.29 0.42
N ILE A 220 8.30 0.06 0.24
CA ILE A 220 9.25 -0.55 1.18
C ILE A 220 10.59 0.19 1.17
N LYS A 221 11.10 0.60 0.02
CA LYS A 221 12.30 1.44 -0.09
C LYS A 221 12.11 2.74 0.69
N SER A 222 11.01 3.46 0.46
CA SER A 222 10.70 4.70 1.17
C SER A 222 10.68 4.48 2.69
N ILE A 223 10.01 3.42 3.16
CA ILE A 223 9.92 3.07 4.60
C ILE A 223 11.30 2.77 5.19
N VAL A 224 12.10 1.92 4.54
CA VAL A 224 13.40 1.47 5.05
C VAL A 224 14.40 2.63 5.07
N GLU A 225 14.55 3.36 3.96
CA GLU A 225 15.46 4.50 3.90
C GLU A 225 15.08 5.58 4.93
N THR A 226 13.78 5.84 5.12
CA THR A 226 13.31 6.81 6.12
C THR A 226 13.58 6.32 7.53
N ALA A 227 13.32 5.05 7.85
CA ALA A 227 13.58 4.48 9.17
C ALA A 227 15.07 4.58 9.54
N LEU A 228 15.96 4.24 8.61
CA LEU A 228 17.41 4.34 8.80
C LEU A 228 17.86 5.80 8.95
N ALA A 229 17.37 6.72 8.12
CA ALA A 229 17.68 8.15 8.20
C ALA A 229 17.20 8.80 9.51
N ARG A 230 16.09 8.30 10.08
CA ARG A 230 15.58 8.70 11.40
C ARG A 230 16.33 8.06 12.57
N GLY A 231 17.30 7.18 12.29
CA GLY A 231 18.13 6.53 13.31
C GLY A 231 17.38 5.45 14.11
N MET A 232 16.33 4.85 13.54
CA MET A 232 15.62 3.73 14.15
C MET A 232 16.59 2.54 14.32
N ARG A 233 16.67 1.99 15.53
CA ARG A 233 17.71 1.01 15.93
C ARG A 233 17.20 -0.42 16.04
N GLN A 234 15.89 -0.62 16.08
CA GLN A 234 15.26 -1.93 16.07
C GLN A 234 15.65 -2.72 14.81
N PRO A 235 15.56 -4.07 14.85
CA PRO A 235 15.74 -4.89 13.66
C PRO A 235 14.72 -4.57 12.57
N ILE A 236 15.19 -4.48 11.33
CA ILE A 236 14.39 -4.31 10.11
C ILE A 236 14.71 -5.48 9.18
N HIS A 237 13.71 -6.30 8.88
CA HIS A 237 13.84 -7.43 7.97
C HIS A 237 13.08 -7.14 6.68
N VAL A 238 13.78 -7.13 5.55
CA VAL A 238 13.20 -6.91 4.23
C VAL A 238 13.26 -8.20 3.44
N TYR A 239 12.10 -8.76 3.10
CA TYR A 239 11.98 -9.88 2.17
C TYR A 239 11.45 -9.38 0.83
N PHE A 240 12.18 -9.66 -0.25
CA PHE A 240 11.79 -9.25 -1.60
C PHE A 240 11.52 -10.47 -2.46
N GLY A 241 10.24 -10.81 -2.62
CA GLY A 241 9.78 -11.97 -3.38
C GLY A 241 9.53 -11.64 -4.85
N VAL A 242 10.22 -12.34 -5.75
CA VAL A 242 10.02 -12.25 -7.19
C VAL A 242 10.05 -13.63 -7.85
N ARG A 243 9.77 -13.72 -9.16
CA ARG A 243 9.69 -15.01 -9.85
C ARG A 243 11.10 -15.56 -10.13
N THR A 244 11.94 -14.76 -10.79
CA THR A 244 13.27 -15.15 -11.27
C THR A 244 14.29 -14.04 -10.99
N GLU A 245 15.58 -14.30 -11.19
CA GLU A 245 16.63 -13.28 -11.11
C GLU A 245 16.39 -12.06 -12.04
N ASN A 246 15.73 -12.25 -13.18
CA ASN A 246 15.41 -11.16 -14.13
C ASN A 246 14.35 -10.16 -13.60
N ASP A 247 13.70 -10.50 -12.49
CA ASP A 247 12.73 -9.66 -11.80
C ASP A 247 13.35 -8.89 -10.62
N LEU A 248 14.60 -9.19 -10.26
CA LEU A 248 15.31 -8.51 -9.18
C LEU A 248 15.80 -7.13 -9.65
N TYR A 249 15.67 -6.15 -8.77
CA TYR A 249 16.24 -4.81 -8.93
C TYR A 249 16.52 -4.20 -7.56
N LEU A 250 17.42 -3.21 -7.50
CA LEU A 250 17.89 -2.57 -6.27
C LEU A 250 18.51 -3.53 -5.23
N VAL A 251 18.93 -4.73 -5.64
CA VAL A 251 19.61 -5.70 -4.75
C VAL A 251 20.88 -5.07 -4.17
N ASP A 252 21.77 -4.56 -5.02
CA ASP A 252 23.02 -3.90 -4.60
C ASP A 252 22.76 -2.70 -3.68
N HIS A 253 21.65 -1.98 -3.89
CA HIS A 253 21.26 -0.86 -3.05
C HIS A 253 20.91 -1.32 -1.63
N PHE A 254 20.05 -2.32 -1.47
CA PHE A 254 19.68 -2.85 -0.16
C PHE A 254 20.83 -3.61 0.53
N GLU A 255 21.66 -4.33 -0.23
CA GLU A 255 22.89 -4.95 0.29
C GLU A 255 23.89 -3.90 0.77
N GLY A 256 24.04 -2.81 0.02
CA GLY A 256 24.83 -1.64 0.42
C GLY A 256 24.33 -1.04 1.74
N LEU A 257 23.02 -0.82 1.87
CA LEU A 257 22.42 -0.35 3.13
C LEU A 257 22.67 -1.33 4.29
N ALA A 258 22.48 -2.64 4.06
CA ALA A 258 22.68 -3.67 5.08
C ALA A 258 24.15 -3.77 5.54
N SER A 259 25.11 -3.48 4.64
CA SER A 259 26.54 -3.45 4.99
C SER A 259 26.91 -2.29 5.93
N ILE A 260 26.15 -1.19 5.88
CA ILE A 260 26.35 0.01 6.71
C ILE A 260 25.54 -0.08 8.01
N HIS A 261 24.32 -0.62 7.93
CA HIS A 261 23.36 -0.67 9.02
C HIS A 261 23.18 -2.10 9.53
N GLY A 262 23.88 -2.43 10.63
CA GLY A 262 23.82 -3.77 11.24
C GLY A 262 22.45 -4.21 11.78
N ASN A 263 21.45 -3.31 11.81
CA ASN A 263 20.07 -3.64 12.15
C ASN A 263 19.17 -3.88 10.92
N LEU A 264 19.69 -3.80 9.69
CA LEU A 264 18.96 -4.12 8.46
C LEU A 264 19.39 -5.49 7.92
N ALA A 265 18.41 -6.36 7.67
CA ALA A 265 18.60 -7.59 6.91
C ALA A 265 17.77 -7.53 5.62
N PHE A 266 18.40 -7.82 4.48
CA PHE A 266 17.74 -7.92 3.18
C PHE A 266 17.81 -9.36 2.66
N THR A 267 16.70 -9.89 2.18
CA THR A 267 16.58 -11.27 1.73
C THR A 267 15.77 -11.35 0.43
N PRO A 268 16.43 -11.40 -0.74
CA PRO A 268 15.76 -11.70 -2.00
C PRO A 268 15.31 -13.16 -2.04
N VAL A 269 14.10 -13.40 -2.57
CA VAL A 269 13.46 -14.71 -2.63
C VAL A 269 12.90 -14.97 -4.03
N LEU A 270 13.22 -16.12 -4.61
CA LEU A 270 12.83 -16.52 -5.97
C LEU A 270 11.82 -17.67 -5.94
N SER A 271 10.61 -17.45 -6.46
CA SER A 271 9.55 -18.48 -6.43
C SER A 271 9.62 -19.49 -7.57
N ASP A 272 10.25 -19.14 -8.70
CA ASP A 272 10.18 -19.89 -9.96
C ASP A 272 11.55 -19.96 -10.65
N GLN A 273 12.59 -20.33 -9.91
CA GLN A 273 13.94 -20.49 -10.45
C GLN A 273 14.44 -21.94 -10.38
N ALA A 274 15.16 -22.35 -11.44
CA ALA A 274 15.83 -23.64 -11.51
C ALA A 274 16.96 -23.76 -10.45
N SER A 275 17.23 -25.00 -10.03
CA SER A 275 18.27 -25.34 -9.05
C SER A 275 19.63 -24.73 -9.39
N GLY A 276 20.37 -24.25 -8.38
CA GLY A 276 21.76 -23.79 -8.52
C GLY A 276 22.04 -22.33 -8.15
N THR A 277 21.03 -21.56 -7.76
CA THR A 277 21.22 -20.21 -7.21
C THR A 277 21.62 -20.25 -5.73
N ALA A 278 22.44 -19.29 -5.30
CA ALA A 278 22.76 -19.06 -3.89
C ALA A 278 21.62 -18.30 -3.15
N LEU A 279 20.68 -17.73 -3.89
CA LEU A 279 19.56 -16.97 -3.35
C LEU A 279 18.52 -17.89 -2.71
N ARG A 280 17.69 -17.31 -1.84
CA ARG A 280 16.58 -18.05 -1.21
C ARG A 280 15.55 -18.41 -2.27
N THR A 281 15.02 -19.62 -2.21
CA THR A 281 14.00 -20.11 -3.14
C THR A 281 12.70 -20.49 -2.43
N GLY A 282 11.59 -20.46 -3.17
CA GLY A 282 10.23 -20.72 -2.70
C GLY A 282 9.37 -19.45 -2.66
N TYR A 283 8.16 -19.55 -2.14
CA TYR A 283 7.32 -18.37 -1.94
C TYR A 283 7.77 -17.57 -0.71
N VAL A 284 7.66 -16.23 -0.79
CA VAL A 284 8.20 -15.31 0.21
C VAL A 284 7.54 -15.48 1.59
N ASP A 285 6.24 -15.78 1.64
CA ASP A 285 5.50 -16.08 2.86
C ASP A 285 6.02 -17.34 3.56
N ALA A 286 6.35 -18.39 2.81
CA ALA A 286 6.94 -19.61 3.35
C ALA A 286 8.37 -19.37 3.89
N VAL A 287 9.15 -18.52 3.23
CA VAL A 287 10.47 -18.10 3.71
C VAL A 287 10.34 -17.30 5.02
N VAL A 288 9.44 -16.32 5.08
CA VAL A 288 9.13 -15.56 6.30
C VAL A 288 8.70 -16.51 7.42
N ALA A 289 7.81 -17.47 7.15
CA ALA A 289 7.35 -18.45 8.13
C ALA A 289 8.49 -19.35 8.66
N LYS A 290 9.49 -19.66 7.83
CA LYS A 290 10.64 -20.45 8.27
C LYS A 290 11.58 -19.63 9.16
N ASP A 291 11.81 -18.38 8.80
CA ASP A 291 12.85 -17.55 9.42
C ASP A 291 12.35 -16.85 10.70
N LEU A 292 11.06 -16.50 10.77
CA LEU A 292 10.48 -15.71 11.85
C LEU A 292 9.38 -16.52 12.60
N PRO A 293 9.74 -17.24 13.68
CA PRO A 293 8.81 -18.08 14.45
C PRO A 293 7.76 -17.29 15.24
N ASP A 294 7.99 -16.00 15.48
CA ASP A 294 7.15 -15.16 16.31
C ASP A 294 7.23 -13.70 15.88
N LEU A 295 6.08 -13.04 15.81
CA LEU A 295 5.91 -11.65 15.40
C LEU A 295 5.13 -10.83 16.44
N ASP A 296 5.00 -11.32 17.68
CA ASP A 296 4.41 -10.54 18.75
C ASP A 296 5.22 -9.25 19.03
N GLY A 297 4.54 -8.10 19.07
CA GLY A 297 5.17 -6.79 19.21
C GLY A 297 5.90 -6.26 17.96
N TRP A 298 5.76 -6.91 16.81
CA TRP A 298 6.30 -6.41 15.53
C TRP A 298 5.33 -5.45 14.85
N LYS A 299 5.82 -4.72 13.85
CA LYS A 299 4.99 -4.11 12.81
C LYS A 299 5.38 -4.64 11.45
N ALA A 300 4.38 -4.94 10.62
CA ALA A 300 4.61 -5.41 9.25
C ALA A 300 4.16 -4.37 8.23
N TYR A 301 4.98 -4.17 7.20
CA TYR A 301 4.67 -3.41 6.00
C TYR A 301 4.75 -4.36 4.80
N ILE A 302 3.62 -4.60 4.14
CA ILE A 302 3.48 -5.61 3.10
C ILE A 302 2.96 -4.95 1.84
N ALA A 303 3.70 -5.04 0.73
CA ALA A 303 3.34 -4.34 -0.50
C ALA A 303 3.56 -5.19 -1.76
N GLY A 304 2.56 -5.22 -2.64
CA GLY A 304 2.64 -5.94 -3.92
C GLY A 304 1.33 -6.60 -4.33
N PRO A 305 1.38 -7.68 -5.15
CA PRO A 305 0.19 -8.29 -5.73
C PRO A 305 -0.70 -8.97 -4.66
N PRO A 306 -2.05 -8.97 -4.83
CA PRO A 306 -2.98 -9.45 -3.82
C PRO A 306 -2.69 -10.87 -3.30
N PRO A 307 -2.38 -11.88 -4.14
CA PRO A 307 -2.12 -13.24 -3.64
C PRO A 307 -0.94 -13.31 -2.67
N MET A 308 0.12 -12.54 -2.93
CA MET A 308 1.30 -12.50 -2.06
C MET A 308 0.99 -11.78 -0.75
N VAL A 309 0.29 -10.64 -0.81
CA VAL A 309 -0.09 -9.91 0.41
C VAL A 309 -0.99 -10.78 1.30
N GLU A 310 -1.98 -11.45 0.71
CA GLU A 310 -2.89 -12.34 1.43
C GLU A 310 -2.14 -13.52 2.09
N ALA A 311 -1.22 -14.18 1.38
CA ALA A 311 -0.42 -15.26 1.93
C ALA A 311 0.48 -14.82 3.11
N VAL A 312 1.15 -13.66 2.98
CA VAL A 312 2.00 -13.11 4.04
C VAL A 312 1.18 -12.71 5.27
N MET A 313 -0.01 -12.11 5.08
CA MET A 313 -0.89 -11.78 6.20
C MET A 313 -1.35 -13.03 6.98
N VAL A 314 -1.65 -14.14 6.29
CA VAL A 314 -1.96 -15.44 6.94
C VAL A 314 -0.80 -15.89 7.81
N VAL A 315 0.40 -15.94 7.23
CA VAL A 315 1.61 -16.34 7.95
C VAL A 315 1.81 -15.44 9.16
N ALA A 316 1.72 -14.13 8.99
CA ALA A 316 1.97 -13.19 10.07
C ALA A 316 0.96 -13.31 11.22
N THR A 317 -0.32 -13.49 10.89
CA THR A 317 -1.40 -13.74 11.88
C THR A 317 -1.14 -15.01 12.68
N ASN A 318 -0.78 -16.11 12.00
CA ASN A 318 -0.43 -17.38 12.64
C ASN A 318 0.83 -17.29 13.51
N ARG A 319 1.64 -16.24 13.35
CA ARG A 319 2.82 -15.93 14.16
C ARG A 319 2.58 -14.79 15.16
N ARG A 320 1.32 -14.57 15.57
CA ARG A 320 0.91 -13.63 16.62
C ARG A 320 1.12 -12.14 16.29
N LEU A 321 1.36 -11.78 15.03
CA LEU A 321 1.28 -10.39 14.65
C LEU A 321 -0.17 -9.91 14.80
N ARG A 322 -0.36 -8.79 15.49
CA ARG A 322 -1.70 -8.21 15.68
C ARG A 322 -2.17 -7.56 14.39
N VAL A 323 -3.47 -7.62 14.12
CA VAL A 323 -4.06 -7.09 12.88
C VAL A 323 -3.83 -5.59 12.74
N GLU A 324 -3.89 -4.83 13.84
CA GLU A 324 -3.60 -3.39 13.87
C GLU A 324 -2.14 -3.04 13.53
N ASP A 325 -1.22 -4.00 13.67
CA ASP A 325 0.20 -3.86 13.35
C ASP A 325 0.53 -4.34 11.92
N MET A 326 -0.47 -4.78 11.15
CA MET A 326 -0.34 -5.15 9.74
C MET A 326 -0.72 -3.96 8.84
N HIS A 327 0.27 -3.45 8.11
CA HIS A 327 0.12 -2.33 7.21
C HIS A 327 0.33 -2.81 5.77
N ALA A 328 -0.78 -2.97 5.03
CA ALA A 328 -0.76 -3.55 3.69
C ALA A 328 -1.06 -2.51 2.60
N ASP A 329 -0.20 -2.48 1.57
CA ASP A 329 -0.39 -1.73 0.33
C ASP A 329 -0.60 -2.72 -0.84
N VAL A 330 -1.87 -2.96 -1.18
CA VAL A 330 -2.27 -4.01 -2.13
C VAL A 330 -2.40 -3.44 -3.54
N PHE A 331 -1.56 -3.92 -4.45
CA PHE A 331 -1.51 -3.43 -5.83
C PHE A 331 -2.55 -4.18 -6.67
N PHE A 332 -3.73 -3.59 -6.81
CA PHE A 332 -4.83 -4.20 -7.55
C PHE A 332 -4.88 -3.68 -8.98
N THR A 333 -4.83 -4.59 -9.95
CA THR A 333 -5.22 -4.34 -11.34
C THR A 333 -6.69 -4.72 -11.50
N PRO A 334 -7.58 -3.80 -11.94
CA PRO A 334 -9.03 -4.02 -12.05
C PRO A 334 -9.49 -5.26 -12.82
N ASP A 335 -8.61 -5.84 -13.66
CA ASP A 335 -8.94 -6.96 -14.55
C ASP A 335 -8.60 -8.35 -13.96
N GLU A 336 -8.07 -8.45 -12.73
CA GLU A 336 -7.92 -9.75 -12.05
C GLU A 336 -9.21 -10.12 -11.30
N PRO A 337 -9.91 -11.22 -11.70
CA PRO A 337 -11.01 -11.74 -10.91
C PRO A 337 -10.52 -12.12 -9.51
N LEU A 338 -11.37 -11.91 -8.51
CA LEU A 338 -11.14 -12.49 -7.18
C LEU A 338 -11.01 -14.00 -7.35
N ALA A 339 -9.81 -14.54 -7.11
CA ALA A 339 -9.61 -15.97 -7.02
C ALA A 339 -10.54 -16.48 -5.91
N SER A 340 -11.58 -17.20 -6.29
CA SER A 340 -12.44 -17.87 -5.31
C SER A 340 -11.53 -18.79 -4.52
N ALA A 341 -11.38 -18.54 -3.22
CA ALA A 341 -10.74 -19.50 -2.33
C ALA A 341 -11.48 -20.82 -2.50
N ALA A 342 -10.83 -21.79 -3.15
CA ALA A 342 -11.38 -23.11 -3.33
C ALA A 342 -11.63 -23.67 -1.93
N ALA A 343 -12.88 -24.04 -1.67
CA ALA A 343 -13.22 -24.84 -0.51
C ALA A 343 -12.49 -26.18 -0.63
N GLY A 344 -11.61 -26.45 0.33
CA GLY A 344 -10.88 -27.70 0.52
C GLY A 344 -10.32 -27.72 1.92
#